data_AF-A0A0M8MRP4-F1
#
_entry.id   AF-A0A0M8MRP4-F1
#
_cell.length_a   1.000
_cell.length_b   1.000
_cell.length_c   1.000
_cell.angle_alpha   90.00
_cell.angle_beta   90.00
_cell.angle_gamma   90.00
#
_symmetry.space_group_name_H-M   'P 1'
#
loop_
_entity.id
_entity.type
_entity.pdbx_description
1 polymer ?
#
loop_
_entity_poly.entity_id
_entity_poly.type
_entity_poly.pdbx_seq_one_letter_code
_entity_poly.pdbx_strand_id
1 'polypeptide(L)'
;MFALAIVTTGTSTGGMIFPAIAERLLNTTGFGWMIRVMGFVMLFNAIIILLLLRPRVPPRKGGPFVEWKAFLDPVYTLYVAGAFFCIWGNFVVYFYNRSFARNILHTSSDTSFELLLVMNAIGYPGRIIPAIIADRYLGPVNTLIPAALLSGIVMGTWMAVDKLQGEWAFTIVYGFFSSGVMGLVPSALSSLTDDLSKLGIRMGLAERRAR
;
A
#
# COMPACT_ATOMS: atom_id res chain seq x y z
N MET A 1 -6.48 13.58 -5.96
CA MET A 1 -5.85 12.35 -5.42
C MET A 1 -6.85 11.35 -4.90
N PHE A 2 -8.03 11.81 -4.48
CA PHE A 2 -9.13 10.99 -4.02
C PHE A 2 -9.47 9.78 -4.93
N ALA A 3 -9.47 9.95 -6.26
CA ALA A 3 -9.71 8.83 -7.18
C ALA A 3 -8.61 7.73 -7.08
N LEU A 4 -7.34 8.12 -6.97
CA LEU A 4 -6.23 7.18 -6.76
C LEU A 4 -6.32 6.52 -5.37
N ALA A 5 -6.75 7.27 -4.36
CA ALA A 5 -7.00 6.73 -3.02
C ALA A 5 -8.10 5.66 -3.04
N ILE A 6 -9.23 5.91 -3.74
CA ILE A 6 -10.29 4.90 -3.91
C ILE A 6 -9.74 3.65 -4.62
N VAL A 7 -9.01 3.81 -5.73
CA VAL A 7 -8.45 2.66 -6.45
C VAL A 7 -7.48 1.86 -5.57
N THR A 8 -6.62 2.55 -4.80
CA THR A 8 -5.65 1.89 -3.92
C THR A 8 -6.30 1.21 -2.71
N THR A 9 -7.52 1.55 -2.30
CA THR A 9 -8.26 0.77 -1.27
C THR A 9 -8.60 -0.65 -1.72
N GLY A 10 -8.54 -0.94 -3.04
CA GLY A 10 -8.62 -2.31 -3.54
C GLY A 10 -7.54 -3.22 -2.96
N THR A 11 -6.36 -2.66 -2.62
CA THR A 11 -5.26 -3.42 -1.97
C THR A 11 -5.64 -3.92 -0.58
N SER A 12 -6.30 -3.10 0.25
CA SER A 12 -6.85 -3.51 1.55
C SER A 12 -7.87 -4.63 1.41
N THR A 13 -8.74 -4.53 0.40
CA THR A 13 -9.79 -5.54 0.17
C THR A 13 -9.18 -6.89 -0.21
N GLY A 14 -8.24 -6.90 -1.17
CA GLY A 14 -7.50 -8.10 -1.54
C GLY A 14 -6.70 -8.67 -0.37
N GLY A 15 -6.06 -7.81 0.41
CA GLY A 15 -5.28 -8.17 1.59
C GLY A 15 -6.10 -8.80 2.72
N MET A 16 -7.42 -8.65 2.73
CA MET A 16 -8.30 -9.41 3.65
C MET A 16 -8.83 -10.70 3.03
N ILE A 17 -9.29 -10.64 1.77
CA ILE A 17 -9.95 -11.77 1.11
C ILE A 17 -8.97 -12.92 0.87
N PHE A 18 -7.77 -12.65 0.33
CA PHE A 18 -6.84 -13.72 -0.01
C PHE A 18 -6.30 -14.46 1.22
N PRO A 19 -5.87 -13.78 2.31
CA PRO A 19 -5.48 -14.50 3.52
C PRO A 19 -6.64 -15.27 4.16
N ALA A 20 -7.87 -14.77 4.11
CA ALA A 20 -9.04 -15.48 4.63
C ALA A 20 -9.34 -16.76 3.85
N ILE A 21 -9.28 -16.70 2.52
CA ILE A 21 -9.39 -17.90 1.68
C ILE A 21 -8.26 -18.87 2.00
N ALA A 22 -7.02 -18.37 2.11
CA ALA A 22 -5.86 -19.21 2.42
C ALA A 22 -6.05 -19.95 3.75
N GLU A 23 -6.35 -19.24 4.83
CA GLU A 23 -6.49 -19.84 6.16
C GLU A 23 -7.61 -20.89 6.22
N ARG A 24 -8.75 -20.64 5.58
CA ARG A 24 -9.89 -21.56 5.60
C ARG A 24 -9.70 -22.78 4.70
N LEU A 25 -9.15 -22.59 3.50
CA LEU A 25 -9.02 -23.68 2.52
C LEU A 25 -7.75 -24.51 2.71
N LEU A 26 -6.66 -23.93 3.23
CA LEU A 26 -5.46 -24.69 3.58
C LEU A 26 -5.78 -25.79 4.59
N ASN A 27 -6.59 -25.47 5.60
CA ASN A 27 -6.91 -26.40 6.68
C ASN A 27 -7.97 -27.45 6.31
N THR A 28 -8.78 -27.22 5.26
CA THR A 28 -9.92 -28.09 4.92
C THR A 28 -9.74 -28.89 3.62
N THR A 29 -9.30 -28.23 2.54
CA THR A 29 -9.32 -28.78 1.17
C THR A 29 -7.93 -28.94 0.54
N GLY A 30 -6.90 -28.46 1.23
CA GLY A 30 -5.51 -28.49 0.77
C GLY A 30 -5.15 -27.39 -0.23
N PHE A 31 -3.85 -27.32 -0.54
CA PHE A 31 -3.24 -26.23 -1.32
C PHE A 31 -3.79 -26.10 -2.76
N GLY A 32 -4.09 -27.23 -3.42
CA GLY A 32 -4.53 -27.23 -4.82
C GLY A 32 -5.87 -26.54 -5.05
N TRP A 33 -6.88 -26.82 -4.22
CA TRP A 33 -8.19 -26.17 -4.31
C TRP A 33 -8.16 -24.72 -3.84
N MET A 34 -7.34 -24.41 -2.83
CA MET A 34 -7.11 -23.02 -2.40
C MET A 34 -6.68 -22.12 -3.57
N ILE A 35 -5.66 -22.53 -4.34
CA ILE A 35 -5.17 -21.72 -5.49
C ILE A 35 -6.24 -21.55 -6.55
N ARG A 36 -7.02 -22.61 -6.85
CA ARG A 36 -8.10 -22.54 -7.85
C ARG A 36 -9.18 -21.54 -7.45
N VAL A 37 -9.59 -21.55 -6.18
CA VAL A 37 -10.59 -20.59 -5.67
C VAL A 37 -10.07 -19.15 -5.76
N MET A 38 -8.81 -18.92 -5.39
CA MET A 38 -8.19 -17.60 -5.60
C MET A 38 -8.17 -17.20 -7.08
N GLY A 39 -7.86 -18.15 -7.97
CA GLY A 39 -7.90 -17.94 -9.42
C GLY A 39 -9.30 -17.57 -9.93
N PHE A 40 -10.36 -18.22 -9.44
CA PHE A 40 -11.74 -17.87 -9.82
C PHE A 40 -12.14 -16.46 -9.37
N VAL A 41 -11.71 -16.03 -8.18
CA VAL A 41 -11.93 -14.66 -7.69
C VAL A 41 -11.22 -13.65 -8.60
N MET A 42 -9.98 -13.92 -9.00
CA MET A 42 -9.23 -13.07 -9.92
C MET A 42 -9.87 -13.03 -11.32
N LEU A 43 -10.32 -14.18 -11.83
CA LEU A 43 -11.01 -14.28 -13.12
C LEU A 43 -12.30 -13.45 -13.12
N PHE A 44 -13.11 -13.58 -12.06
CA PHE A 44 -14.35 -12.82 -11.91
C PHE A 44 -14.09 -11.31 -11.92
N ASN A 45 -13.08 -10.86 -11.17
CA ASN A 45 -12.69 -9.44 -11.16
C ASN A 45 -12.18 -8.98 -12.53
N ALA A 46 -11.39 -9.81 -13.21
CA ALA A 46 -10.89 -9.52 -14.56
C ALA A 46 -12.04 -9.41 -15.58
N ILE A 47 -13.04 -10.29 -15.53
CA ILE A 47 -14.22 -10.22 -16.40
C ILE A 47 -14.97 -8.89 -16.18
N ILE A 48 -15.19 -8.50 -14.92
CA ILE A 48 -15.84 -7.22 -14.61
C ILE A 48 -15.02 -6.05 -15.16
N ILE A 49 -13.70 -6.07 -14.99
CA ILE A 49 -12.82 -5.04 -15.55
C ILE A 49 -12.96 -5.00 -17.07
N LEU A 50 -12.90 -6.14 -17.77
CA LEU A 50 -13.00 -6.18 -19.23
C LEU A 50 -14.36 -5.68 -19.75
N LEU A 51 -15.45 -5.89 -19.01
CA LEU A 51 -16.79 -5.41 -19.39
C LEU A 51 -16.97 -3.91 -19.15
N LEU A 52 -16.36 -3.36 -18.09
CA LEU A 52 -16.53 -1.96 -17.67
C LEU A 52 -15.46 -1.03 -18.24
N LEU A 53 -14.26 -1.55 -18.53
CA LEU A 53 -13.12 -0.77 -18.96
C LEU A 53 -13.36 -0.25 -20.38
N ARG A 54 -13.62 1.05 -20.49
CA ARG A 54 -13.59 1.76 -21.76
C ARG A 54 -12.24 2.47 -21.89
N PRO A 55 -11.40 2.12 -22.89
CA PRO A 55 -10.14 2.82 -23.13
C PRO A 55 -10.42 4.29 -23.46
N ARG A 56 -10.10 5.19 -22.53
CA ARG A 56 -10.30 6.64 -22.72
C ARG A 56 -9.06 7.35 -23.27
N VAL A 57 -7.89 6.69 -23.22
CA VAL A 57 -6.60 7.30 -23.60
C VAL A 57 -6.07 6.59 -24.85
N PRO A 58 -5.72 7.30 -25.93
CA PRO A 58 -5.19 6.70 -27.15
C PRO A 58 -3.88 5.92 -26.86
N PRO A 59 -3.63 4.81 -27.57
CA PRO A 59 -2.44 3.98 -27.35
C PRO A 59 -1.17 4.79 -27.57
N ARG A 60 -0.33 4.88 -26.53
CA ARG A 60 0.94 5.61 -26.60
C ARG A 60 1.94 4.80 -27.41
N LYS A 61 2.66 5.46 -28.33
CA LYS A 61 3.88 4.88 -28.92
C LYS A 61 4.90 4.74 -27.78
N GLY A 62 5.49 3.55 -27.62
CA GLY A 62 6.38 3.22 -26.52
C GLY A 62 7.48 4.27 -26.33
N GLY A 63 7.63 4.76 -25.10
CA GLY A 63 8.78 5.56 -24.68
C GLY A 63 9.91 4.65 -24.18
N PRO A 64 11.12 5.19 -23.96
CA PRO A 64 12.21 4.43 -23.35
C PRO A 64 11.77 3.85 -22.01
N PHE A 65 12.13 2.58 -21.74
CA PHE A 65 11.76 1.89 -20.51
C PHE A 65 12.33 2.57 -19.27
N VAL A 66 13.57 3.08 -19.37
CA VAL A 66 14.34 3.70 -18.28
C VAL A 66 14.87 5.06 -18.74
N GLU A 67 14.62 6.12 -17.98
CA GLU A 67 15.24 7.42 -18.23
C GLU A 67 16.15 7.85 -17.07
N TRP A 68 17.39 7.41 -17.14
CA TRP A 68 18.44 7.70 -16.13
C TRP A 68 18.63 9.19 -15.83
N LYS A 69 18.29 10.06 -16.79
CA LYS A 69 18.40 11.53 -16.64
C LYS A 69 17.49 12.10 -15.57
N ALA A 70 16.47 11.36 -15.14
CA ALA A 70 15.58 11.80 -14.10
C ALA A 70 16.21 11.79 -12.71
N PHE A 71 17.10 10.83 -12.44
CA PHE A 71 17.83 10.74 -11.18
C PHE A 71 18.86 11.86 -10.98
N LEU A 72 19.08 12.69 -12.01
CA LEU A 72 19.86 13.92 -11.88
C LEU A 72 19.09 15.01 -11.14
N ASP A 73 17.76 14.91 -11.02
CA ASP A 73 16.97 15.86 -10.25
C ASP A 73 17.01 15.49 -8.76
N PRO A 74 17.66 16.29 -7.90
CA PRO A 74 17.87 15.94 -6.49
C PRO A 74 16.56 15.79 -5.72
N VAL A 75 15.51 16.54 -6.09
CA VAL A 75 14.20 16.45 -5.43
C VAL A 75 13.55 15.10 -5.71
N TYR A 76 13.65 14.65 -6.96
CA TYR A 76 13.11 13.36 -7.39
C TYR A 76 13.90 12.19 -6.79
N THR A 77 15.23 12.25 -6.82
CA THR A 77 16.08 11.18 -6.25
C THR A 77 15.87 11.03 -4.74
N LEU A 78 15.78 12.14 -4.01
CA LEU A 78 15.47 12.11 -2.58
C LEU A 78 14.08 11.52 -2.30
N TYR A 79 13.09 11.88 -3.11
CA TYR A 79 11.74 11.34 -3.02
C TYR A 79 11.70 9.83 -3.25
N VAL A 80 12.36 9.33 -4.30
CA VAL A 80 12.43 7.89 -4.61
C VAL A 80 13.15 7.13 -3.52
N ALA A 81 14.28 7.64 -3.04
CA ALA A 81 15.03 7.02 -1.94
C ALA A 81 14.16 6.96 -0.66
N GLY A 82 13.47 8.05 -0.32
CA GLY A 82 12.56 8.09 0.83
C GLY A 82 11.39 7.11 0.69
N ALA A 83 10.75 7.07 -0.48
CA ALA A 83 9.67 6.13 -0.77
C ALA A 83 10.15 4.66 -0.68
N PHE A 84 11.36 4.37 -1.17
CA PHE A 84 11.97 3.05 -1.05
C PHE A 84 12.10 2.61 0.41
N PHE A 85 12.68 3.46 1.27
CA PHE A 85 12.81 3.13 2.70
C PHE A 85 11.46 3.00 3.40
N CYS A 86 10.48 3.83 3.07
CA CYS A 86 9.12 3.74 3.65
C CYS A 86 8.43 2.43 3.26
N ILE A 87 8.52 2.04 1.99
CA ILE A 87 7.92 0.78 1.50
C ILE A 87 8.61 -0.41 2.15
N TRP A 88 9.94 -0.40 2.22
CA TRP A 88 10.72 -1.47 2.83
C TRP A 88 10.40 -1.64 4.32
N GLY A 89 10.39 -0.54 5.09
CA GLY A 89 10.01 -0.56 6.50
C GLY A 89 8.58 -1.07 6.71
N ASN A 90 7.65 -0.72 5.82
CA ASN A 90 6.29 -1.23 5.91
C ASN A 90 6.17 -2.75 5.73
N PHE A 91 6.93 -3.33 4.81
CA PHE A 91 6.90 -4.78 4.60
C PHE A 91 7.39 -5.56 5.83
N VAL A 92 8.34 -5.02 6.59
CA VAL A 92 8.79 -5.63 7.84
C VAL A 92 7.60 -5.81 8.79
N VAL A 93 6.86 -4.75 9.09
CA VAL A 93 5.70 -4.87 10.00
C VAL A 93 4.62 -5.75 9.39
N TYR A 94 4.33 -5.62 8.09
CA TYR A 94 3.29 -6.44 7.44
C TYR A 94 3.55 -7.95 7.51
N PHE A 95 4.81 -8.38 7.30
CA PHE A 95 5.16 -9.81 7.33
C PHE A 95 5.36 -10.33 8.75
N TYR A 96 5.98 -9.54 9.62
CA TYR A 96 6.36 -10.01 10.95
C TYR A 96 5.30 -9.79 12.03
N ASN A 97 4.31 -8.91 11.86
CA ASN A 97 3.25 -8.68 12.85
C ASN A 97 2.57 -9.99 13.29
N ARG A 98 2.07 -10.79 12.35
CA ARG A 98 1.47 -12.11 12.66
C ARG A 98 2.42 -13.05 13.38
N SER A 99 3.68 -13.09 12.94
CA SER A 99 4.67 -13.98 13.53
C SER A 99 5.06 -13.53 14.94
N PHE A 100 5.10 -12.22 15.20
CA PHE A 100 5.39 -11.62 16.49
C PHE A 100 4.27 -11.93 17.48
N ALA A 101 3.02 -11.69 17.09
CA ALA A 101 1.84 -11.98 17.90
C ALA A 101 1.77 -13.47 18.30
N ARG A 102 2.10 -14.37 17.37
CA ARG A 102 2.08 -15.82 17.63
C ARG A 102 3.28 -16.31 18.44
N ASN A 103 4.49 -15.92 18.08
CA ASN A 103 5.71 -16.54 18.62
C ASN A 103 6.22 -15.87 19.90
N ILE A 104 5.97 -14.56 20.07
CA ILE A 104 6.48 -13.78 21.21
C ILE A 104 5.36 -13.52 22.22
N LEU A 105 4.18 -13.09 21.74
CA LEU A 105 3.02 -12.86 22.62
C LEU A 105 2.21 -14.13 22.89
N HIS A 106 2.60 -15.27 22.31
CA HIS A 106 1.97 -16.59 22.48
C HIS A 106 0.44 -16.58 22.27
N THR A 107 -0.04 -15.76 21.33
CA THR A 107 -1.48 -15.65 21.06
C THR A 107 -1.99 -16.80 20.17
N SER A 108 -3.31 -16.95 20.13
CA SER A 108 -3.96 -17.95 19.29
C SER A 108 -3.77 -17.65 17.79
N SER A 109 -3.88 -18.68 16.95
CA SER A 109 -3.85 -18.50 15.49
C SER A 109 -4.96 -17.55 15.01
N ASP A 110 -6.15 -17.68 15.61
CA ASP A 110 -7.31 -16.85 15.27
C ASP A 110 -7.06 -15.37 15.59
N THR A 111 -6.54 -15.07 16.78
CA THR A 111 -6.23 -13.68 17.17
C THR A 111 -5.12 -13.06 16.32
N SER A 112 -4.10 -13.83 15.96
CA SER A 112 -3.05 -13.38 15.03
C SER A 112 -3.62 -13.09 13.64
N PHE A 113 -4.58 -13.91 13.20
CA PHE A 113 -5.24 -13.71 11.94
C PHE A 113 -6.10 -12.44 11.94
N GLU A 114 -6.87 -12.22 13.00
CA GLU A 114 -7.69 -11.02 13.23
C GLU A 114 -6.86 -9.73 13.24
N LEU A 115 -5.67 -9.72 13.86
CA LEU A 115 -4.76 -8.57 13.83
C LEU A 115 -4.44 -8.13 12.40
N LEU A 116 -4.13 -9.07 11.50
CA LEU A 116 -3.86 -8.73 10.10
C LEU A 116 -5.13 -8.27 9.36
N LEU A 117 -6.29 -8.86 9.66
CA LEU A 117 -7.56 -8.37 9.09
C LEU A 117 -7.80 -6.92 9.50
N VAL A 118 -7.63 -6.61 10.79
CA VAL A 118 -7.79 -5.25 11.30
C VAL A 118 -6.75 -4.31 10.71
N MET A 119 -5.50 -4.75 10.52
CA MET A 119 -4.47 -3.93 9.87
C MET A 119 -4.85 -3.55 8.43
N ASN A 120 -5.42 -4.49 7.67
CA ASN A 120 -5.89 -4.20 6.31
C ASN A 120 -7.16 -3.34 6.31
N ALA A 121 -8.07 -3.57 7.26
CA ALA A 121 -9.31 -2.81 7.44
C ALA A 121 -9.04 -1.35 7.85
N ILE A 122 -8.11 -1.10 8.78
CA ILE A 122 -7.67 0.25 9.13
C ILE A 122 -7.02 0.96 7.92
N GLY A 123 -6.56 0.17 6.94
CA GLY A 123 -6.00 0.69 5.71
C GLY A 123 -7.01 1.41 4.80
N TYR A 124 -8.32 1.24 4.99
CA TYR A 124 -9.34 2.04 4.30
C TYR A 124 -9.31 3.51 4.78
N PRO A 125 -9.59 3.82 6.07
CA PRO A 125 -9.51 5.19 6.55
C PRO A 125 -8.07 5.73 6.46
N GLY A 126 -7.06 4.87 6.66
CA GLY A 126 -5.65 5.22 6.51
C GLY A 126 -5.30 5.73 5.12
N ARG A 127 -5.95 5.27 4.05
CA ARG A 127 -5.73 5.79 2.68
C ARG A 127 -6.61 6.99 2.36
N ILE A 128 -7.88 6.95 2.78
CA ILE A 128 -8.87 7.97 2.41
C ILE A 128 -8.61 9.29 3.14
N ILE A 129 -8.39 9.26 4.46
CA ILE A 129 -8.28 10.47 5.28
C ILE A 129 -7.05 11.30 4.86
N PRO A 130 -5.82 10.73 4.78
CA PRO A 130 -4.66 11.50 4.33
C PRO A 130 -4.77 11.98 2.89
N ALA A 131 -5.46 11.24 2.00
CA ALA A 131 -5.71 11.69 0.64
C ALA A 131 -6.64 12.91 0.58
N ILE A 132 -7.69 12.97 1.43
CA ILE A 132 -8.57 14.14 1.53
C ILE A 132 -7.80 15.34 2.09
N ILE A 133 -6.98 15.13 3.12
CA ILE A 133 -6.14 16.18 3.72
C ILE A 133 -5.14 16.74 2.69
N ALA A 134 -4.52 15.85 1.92
CA ALA A 134 -3.60 16.22 0.84
C ALA A 134 -4.29 17.01 -0.28
N ASP A 135 -5.48 16.59 -0.71
CA ASP A 135 -6.24 17.27 -1.77
C ASP A 135 -6.76 18.65 -1.32
N ARG A 136 -7.10 18.83 -0.04
CA ARG A 136 -7.82 20.03 0.42
C ARG A 136 -6.94 21.09 1.11
N TYR A 137 -5.87 20.71 1.79
CA TYR A 137 -5.17 21.62 2.71
C TYR A 137 -3.67 21.75 2.48
N LEU A 138 -2.93 20.64 2.42
CA LEU A 138 -1.47 20.68 2.56
C LEU A 138 -0.72 20.34 1.28
N GLY A 139 -1.39 19.70 0.32
CA GLY A 139 -0.72 19.08 -0.81
C GLY A 139 -0.06 17.74 -0.45
N PRO A 140 0.45 17.02 -1.46
CA PRO A 140 0.69 15.58 -1.35
C PRO A 140 1.98 15.26 -0.62
N VAL A 141 3.06 15.96 -0.97
CA VAL A 141 4.38 15.79 -0.36
C VAL A 141 4.37 16.29 1.08
N ASN A 142 3.73 17.42 1.36
CA ASN A 142 3.60 17.96 2.72
C ASN A 142 2.74 17.10 3.64
N THR A 143 1.84 16.27 3.10
CA THR A 143 1.08 15.29 3.88
C THR A 143 1.87 13.98 4.06
N LEU A 144 2.65 13.60 3.04
CA LEU A 144 3.47 12.38 3.05
C LEU A 144 4.58 12.44 4.10
N ILE A 145 5.30 13.55 4.21
CA ILE A 145 6.44 13.70 5.15
C ILE A 145 6.03 13.45 6.62
N PRO A 146 5.04 14.16 7.19
CA PRO A 146 4.63 13.93 8.57
C PRO A 146 4.02 12.54 8.77
N ALA A 147 3.27 12.02 7.80
CA ALA A 147 2.73 10.66 7.87
C ALA A 147 3.85 9.60 7.91
N ALA A 148 4.90 9.77 7.09
CA ALA A 148 6.08 8.90 7.09
C ALA A 148 6.83 8.98 8.42
N LEU A 149 7.07 10.18 8.95
CA LEU A 149 7.71 10.36 10.26
C LEU A 149 6.90 9.71 11.39
N LEU A 150 5.59 9.94 11.43
CA LEU A 150 4.71 9.32 12.43
C LEU A 150 4.72 7.79 12.30
N SER A 151 4.68 7.26 11.07
CA SER A 151 4.77 5.81 10.86
C SER A 151 6.10 5.23 11.39
N GLY A 152 7.21 5.95 11.21
CA GLY A 152 8.53 5.56 11.72
C GLY A 152 8.61 5.61 13.25
N ILE A 153 8.07 6.66 13.88
CA ILE A 153 8.00 6.79 15.34
C ILE A 153 7.17 5.63 15.93
N VAL A 154 5.99 5.39 15.36
CA VAL A 154 5.11 4.29 15.80
C VAL A 154 5.81 2.95 15.59
N MET A 155 6.52 2.74 14.48
CA MET A 155 7.32 1.53 14.28
C MET A 155 8.36 1.32 15.39
N GLY A 156 9.00 2.39 15.87
CA GLY A 156 9.93 2.32 17.01
C GLY A 156 9.25 1.89 18.31
N THR A 157 7.98 2.21 18.52
CA THR A 157 7.23 1.78 19.71
C THR A 157 6.97 0.28 19.75
N TRP A 158 7.07 -0.42 18.61
CA TRP A 158 6.82 -1.86 18.53
C TRP A 158 7.76 -2.68 19.41
N MET A 159 9.01 -2.24 19.57
CA MET A 159 9.99 -2.91 20.44
C MET A 159 9.58 -2.96 21.91
N ALA A 160 8.72 -2.04 22.35
CA ALA A 160 8.24 -1.98 23.74
C ALA A 160 6.93 -2.75 23.96
N VAL A 161 6.36 -3.38 22.92
CA VAL A 161 5.10 -4.11 23.03
C VAL A 161 5.35 -5.49 23.64
N ASP A 162 4.82 -5.69 24.85
CA ASP A 162 4.93 -6.94 25.63
C ASP A 162 3.57 -7.65 25.82
N LYS A 163 2.48 -6.96 25.50
CA LYS A 163 1.10 -7.42 25.75
C LYS A 163 0.26 -7.35 24.50
N LEU A 164 -0.73 -8.25 24.42
CA LEU A 164 -1.69 -8.32 23.32
C LEU A 164 -2.44 -6.99 23.10
N GLN A 165 -2.82 -6.29 24.16
CA GLN A 165 -3.49 -4.99 24.05
C GLN A 165 -2.60 -3.92 23.38
N GLY A 166 -1.30 -3.96 23.66
CA GLY A 166 -0.31 -3.10 23.01
C GLY A 166 -0.18 -3.40 21.53
N GLU A 167 -0.21 -4.68 21.15
CA GLU A 167 -0.16 -5.11 19.74
C GLU A 167 -1.39 -4.67 18.94
N TRP A 168 -2.58 -4.71 19.55
CA TRP A 168 -3.80 -4.17 18.96
C TRP A 168 -3.71 -2.67 18.71
N ALA A 169 -3.28 -1.91 19.72
CA ALA A 169 -3.11 -0.47 19.60
C ALA A 169 -2.06 -0.11 18.54
N PHE A 170 -0.92 -0.81 18.55
CA PHE A 170 0.15 -0.66 17.57
C PHE A 170 -0.38 -0.93 16.15
N THR A 171 -1.04 -2.07 15.93
CA THR A 171 -1.57 -2.47 14.62
C THR A 171 -2.54 -1.43 14.03
N ILE A 172 -3.41 -0.88 14.87
CA ILE A 172 -4.39 0.16 14.47
C ILE A 172 -3.67 1.45 14.07
N VAL A 173 -2.82 1.97 14.96
CA VAL A 173 -2.15 3.27 14.75
C VAL A 173 -1.15 3.18 13.61
N TYR A 174 -0.30 2.15 13.60
CA TYR A 174 0.68 1.92 12.55
C TYR A 174 0.00 1.68 11.20
N GLY A 175 -0.99 0.79 11.16
CA GLY A 175 -1.72 0.46 9.93
C GLY A 175 -2.38 1.68 9.30
N PHE A 176 -2.84 2.65 10.10
CA PHE A 176 -3.43 3.89 9.61
C PHE A 176 -2.39 4.75 8.89
N PHE A 177 -1.27 5.08 9.56
CA PHE A 177 -0.23 5.93 8.98
C PHE A 177 0.49 5.26 7.81
N SER A 178 0.85 3.98 7.95
CA SER A 178 1.50 3.20 6.89
C SER A 178 0.64 3.17 5.61
N SER A 179 -0.66 2.89 5.75
CA SER A 179 -1.57 2.82 4.61
C SER A 179 -1.71 4.18 3.93
N GLY A 180 -1.69 5.26 4.71
CA GLY A 180 -1.67 6.63 4.19
C GLY A 180 -0.41 6.92 3.38
N VAL A 181 0.76 6.54 3.89
CA VAL A 181 2.03 6.67 3.16
C VAL A 181 1.96 5.91 1.83
N MET A 182 1.53 4.65 1.82
CA MET A 182 1.42 3.86 0.59
C MET A 182 0.41 4.42 -0.42
N GLY A 183 -0.71 4.99 0.05
CA GLY A 183 -1.69 5.64 -0.84
C GLY A 183 -1.20 7.00 -1.39
N LEU A 184 -0.41 7.72 -0.60
CA LEU A 184 0.10 9.03 -0.96
C LEU A 184 1.33 8.98 -1.86
N VAL A 185 2.15 7.91 -1.84
CA VAL A 185 3.32 7.77 -2.74
C VAL A 185 2.95 7.97 -4.22
N PRO A 186 2.07 7.18 -4.85
CA PRO A 186 1.76 7.37 -6.28
C PRO A 186 1.16 8.75 -6.56
N SER A 187 0.40 9.29 -5.60
CA SER A 187 -0.21 10.60 -5.71
C SER A 187 0.83 11.72 -5.64
N ALA A 188 1.75 11.69 -4.69
CA ALA A 188 2.83 12.66 -4.55
C ALA A 188 3.77 12.64 -5.75
N LEU A 189 4.07 11.46 -6.28
CA LEU A 189 4.83 11.31 -7.50
C LEU A 189 4.12 11.96 -8.70
N SER A 190 2.79 11.80 -8.81
CA SER A 190 2.01 12.48 -9.85
C SER A 190 2.06 14.00 -9.73
N SER A 191 2.11 14.54 -8.52
CA SER A 191 2.22 16.00 -8.32
C SER A 191 3.60 16.58 -8.59
N LEU A 192 4.64 15.76 -8.52
CA LEU A 192 6.01 16.11 -8.94
C LEU A 192 6.20 15.96 -10.46
N THR A 193 5.12 15.62 -11.18
CA THR A 193 5.13 15.28 -12.62
C THR A 193 4.34 16.26 -13.46
N ASP A 194 5.03 17.21 -14.07
CA ASP A 194 4.43 18.20 -14.98
C ASP A 194 3.86 17.56 -16.26
N ASP A 195 4.45 16.49 -16.78
CA ASP A 195 3.97 15.80 -17.99
C ASP A 195 3.26 14.48 -17.65
N LEU A 196 1.93 14.55 -17.56
CA LEU A 196 1.04 13.41 -17.29
C LEU A 196 1.14 12.31 -18.35
N SER A 197 1.63 12.61 -19.56
CA SER A 197 1.86 11.59 -20.59
C SER A 197 3.00 10.63 -20.20
N LYS A 198 3.91 11.08 -19.34
CA LYS A 198 5.03 10.32 -18.81
C LYS A 198 4.71 9.68 -17.48
N LEU A 199 3.52 9.90 -16.91
CA LEU A 199 3.12 9.40 -15.58
C LEU A 199 3.32 7.88 -15.42
N GLY A 200 3.05 7.08 -16.48
CA GLY A 200 3.24 5.63 -16.45
C GLY A 200 4.72 5.21 -16.38
N ILE A 201 5.58 5.89 -17.15
CA ILE A 201 7.04 5.77 -17.00
C ILE A 201 7.48 6.37 -15.66
N ARG A 202 6.73 7.33 -15.11
CA ARG A 202 6.99 7.93 -13.81
C ARG A 202 6.74 7.03 -12.62
N MET A 203 5.59 6.39 -12.59
CA MET A 203 5.30 5.33 -11.64
C MET A 203 6.23 4.13 -11.79
N GLY A 204 6.71 3.85 -13.01
CA GLY A 204 7.60 2.71 -13.28
C GLY A 204 9.10 2.99 -13.10
N LEU A 205 9.56 4.22 -13.35
CA LEU A 205 10.98 4.51 -13.59
C LEU A 205 11.36 6.00 -13.61
N ALA A 206 10.64 6.83 -12.86
CA ALA A 206 10.38 8.23 -13.18
C ALA A 206 11.37 9.16 -13.83
N GLU A 207 10.76 10.10 -14.59
CA GLU A 207 11.33 11.11 -15.48
C GLU A 207 11.16 12.55 -14.96
N ARG A 208 11.67 13.57 -15.67
CA ARG A 208 11.77 14.97 -15.21
C ARG A 208 10.79 15.93 -15.91
N ARG A 209 10.51 17.01 -15.18
CA ARG A 209 9.89 18.29 -15.55
C ARG A 209 10.54 18.88 -16.83
N ALA A 210 9.75 19.21 -17.84
CA ALA A 210 10.21 20.05 -18.95
C ALA A 210 9.86 21.51 -18.61
N ARG A 211 10.88 22.28 -18.20
CA ARG A 211 11.00 23.68 -18.56
C ARG A 211 12.28 23.82 -19.37
#